data_AF-A0AA38AEM4-F1
#
_entry.id   AF-A0AA38AEM4-F1
#
_cell.length_a   1.000
_cell.length_b   1.000
_cell.length_c   1.000
_cell.angle_alpha   90.00
_cell.angle_beta   90.00
_cell.angle_gamma   90.00
#
_symmetry.space_group_name_H-M   'P 1'
#
loop_
_entity.id
_entity.type
_entity.pdbx_description
1 polymer ?
#
loop_
_entity_poly.entity_id
_entity_poly.type
_entity_poly.pdbx_seq_one_letter_code
_entity_poly.pdbx_strand_id
1 'polypeptide(L)'
;MSTFIGQLIGFAVIIAIIWRYVVPPLKNMMANQKEAVRTQLDDSAKAGQRLADADKHHAKRVEEAKAEAKRIVEEARTDAEGITEQLRAQADVEVERIKVQGAQQVQLLRAQLIRQLRQDLGSESARRAGELVRDHVADSQAQSATVDRFLDDLDSMAPAAFTPETGSELRSASRAAQAAVVEKFDEVSSDESADALATLADDLAAVAGLLIREPILARHLAEATGEVDAKKRLVHQLLDGKVGDNALTLLETAASVRWSLTGDLVDAVEHIARLALLVRAERDDQADDVEEQLFRFTRVLDQQPRLTSLLGDYSAPADGRIELLRKVLGDGTAANATATALLVQTVRLLRGSRADEAVLSLAQLAVARRGEVVAHVSAASELSGEQRTRLTEVLTRIYNHPVSVQLNVDPELLGGLSVAVGDEVIDGTLSSRLDAAVTKLPD
;
A
#
# COMPACT_ATOMS: atom_id res chain seq x y z
N MET A 1 -142.13 -98.35 -13.52
CA MET A 1 -141.38 -97.61 -14.55
C MET A 1 -141.19 -96.11 -14.27
N SER A 2 -141.70 -95.52 -13.17
CA SER A 2 -141.48 -94.08 -12.88
C SER A 2 -140.20 -93.75 -12.10
N THR A 3 -139.54 -94.73 -11.46
CA THR A 3 -138.35 -94.48 -10.61
C THR A 3 -137.02 -94.41 -11.38
N PHE A 4 -136.92 -94.98 -12.59
CA PHE A 4 -135.68 -95.02 -13.38
C PHE A 4 -135.35 -93.68 -14.08
N ILE A 5 -136.38 -92.94 -14.51
CA ILE A 5 -136.22 -91.65 -15.20
C ILE A 5 -135.73 -90.56 -14.24
N GLY A 6 -136.19 -90.56 -12.97
CA GLY A 6 -135.72 -89.61 -11.96
C GLY A 6 -134.25 -89.77 -11.58
N GLN A 7 -133.74 -91.01 -11.56
CA GLN A 7 -132.34 -91.31 -11.25
C GLN A 7 -131.39 -90.83 -12.37
N LEU A 8 -131.83 -90.94 -13.63
CA LEU A 8 -131.04 -90.49 -14.79
C LEU A 8 -130.97 -88.95 -14.87
N ILE A 9 -132.05 -88.26 -14.50
CA ILE A 9 -132.05 -86.80 -14.35
C ILE A 9 -131.14 -86.37 -13.19
N GLY A 10 -131.22 -87.03 -12.02
CA GLY A 10 -130.34 -86.75 -10.89
C GLY A 10 -128.86 -86.96 -11.21
N PHE A 11 -128.53 -88.02 -11.95
CA PHE A 11 -127.16 -88.30 -12.40
C PHE A 11 -126.65 -87.26 -13.42
N ALA A 12 -127.50 -86.82 -14.34
CA ALA A 12 -127.17 -85.75 -15.29
C ALA A 12 -126.87 -84.42 -14.58
N VAL A 13 -127.60 -84.09 -13.51
CA VAL A 13 -127.36 -82.87 -12.71
C VAL A 13 -126.02 -82.97 -11.96
N ILE A 14 -125.66 -84.11 -11.39
CA ILE A 14 -124.36 -84.29 -10.73
C ILE A 14 -123.21 -84.15 -11.72
N ILE A 15 -123.32 -84.75 -12.92
CA ILE A 15 -122.31 -84.58 -13.97
C ILE A 15 -122.19 -83.12 -14.38
N ALA A 16 -123.31 -82.41 -14.53
CA ALA A 16 -123.29 -80.99 -14.87
C ALA A 16 -122.58 -80.15 -13.80
N ILE A 17 -122.79 -80.43 -12.51
CA ILE A 17 -122.11 -79.74 -11.41
C ILE A 17 -120.60 -80.04 -11.41
N ILE A 18 -120.20 -81.30 -11.52
CA ILE A 18 -118.78 -81.69 -11.54
C ILE A 18 -118.08 -81.05 -12.75
N TRP A 19 -118.70 -81.12 -13.92
CA TRP A 19 -118.14 -80.56 -15.16
C TRP A 19 -118.04 -79.02 -15.11
N ARG A 20 -119.02 -78.35 -14.49
CA ARG A 20 -119.08 -76.88 -14.42
C ARG A 20 -118.25 -76.27 -13.29
N TYR A 21 -118.12 -76.94 -12.13
CA TYR A 21 -117.49 -76.35 -10.94
C TYR A 21 -116.15 -77.00 -10.53
N VAL A 22 -115.94 -78.30 -10.75
CA VAL A 22 -114.73 -79.00 -10.24
C VAL A 22 -113.64 -79.12 -11.31
N VAL A 23 -114.02 -79.40 -12.57
CA VAL A 23 -113.06 -79.55 -13.68
C VAL A 23 -112.29 -78.25 -14.00
N PRO A 24 -112.90 -77.05 -14.03
CA PRO A 24 -112.18 -75.81 -14.37
C PRO A 24 -111.00 -75.47 -13.44
N PRO A 25 -111.15 -75.45 -12.09
CA PRO A 25 -110.03 -75.10 -11.21
C PRO A 25 -108.90 -76.16 -11.23
N LEU A 26 -109.24 -77.44 -11.37
CA LEU A 26 -108.24 -78.50 -11.45
C LEU A 26 -107.41 -78.42 -12.76
N LYS A 27 -108.09 -78.14 -13.89
CA LYS A 27 -107.42 -77.95 -15.18
C LYS A 27 -106.55 -76.69 -15.18
N ASN A 28 -106.99 -75.61 -14.52
CA ASN A 28 -106.19 -74.39 -14.36
C ASN A 28 -104.96 -74.60 -13.46
N MET A 29 -105.05 -75.38 -12.37
CA MET A 29 -103.87 -75.72 -11.57
C MET A 29 -102.85 -76.56 -12.35
N MET A 30 -103.30 -77.56 -13.13
CA MET A 30 -102.39 -78.33 -13.99
C MET A 30 -101.79 -77.48 -15.12
N ALA A 31 -102.55 -76.53 -15.68
CA ALA A 31 -102.05 -75.59 -16.69
C ALA A 31 -100.99 -74.65 -16.09
N ASN A 32 -101.24 -74.07 -14.91
CA ASN A 32 -100.29 -73.21 -14.22
C ASN A 32 -99.01 -73.97 -13.80
N GLN A 33 -99.12 -75.23 -13.36
CA GLN A 33 -97.92 -76.05 -13.07
C GLN A 33 -97.13 -76.37 -14.35
N LYS A 34 -97.81 -76.68 -15.46
CA LYS A 34 -97.14 -76.88 -16.76
C LYS A 34 -96.47 -75.60 -17.28
N GLU A 35 -97.11 -74.45 -17.10
CA GLU A 35 -96.59 -73.15 -17.54
C GLU A 35 -95.43 -72.69 -16.66
N ALA A 36 -95.51 -72.85 -15.34
CA ALA A 36 -94.40 -72.56 -14.42
C ALA A 36 -93.16 -73.42 -14.74
N VAL A 37 -93.32 -74.71 -15.04
CA VAL A 37 -92.22 -75.58 -15.49
C VAL A 37 -91.65 -75.11 -16.82
N ARG A 38 -92.50 -74.67 -17.76
CA ARG A 38 -92.07 -74.12 -19.06
C ARG A 38 -91.28 -72.82 -18.90
N THR A 39 -91.77 -71.88 -18.09
CA THR A 39 -91.09 -70.62 -17.79
C THR A 39 -89.76 -70.86 -17.07
N GLN A 40 -89.73 -71.80 -16.11
CA GLN A 40 -88.50 -72.15 -15.40
C GLN A 40 -87.46 -72.82 -16.31
N LEU A 41 -87.89 -73.62 -17.29
CA LEU A 41 -87.04 -74.18 -18.34
C LEU A 41 -86.53 -73.10 -19.31
N ASP A 42 -87.39 -72.17 -19.74
CA ASP A 42 -87.00 -71.05 -20.62
C ASP A 42 -86.06 -70.06 -19.91
N ASP A 43 -86.29 -69.77 -18.63
CA ASP A 43 -85.42 -68.90 -17.82
C ASP A 43 -84.08 -69.57 -17.51
N SER A 44 -84.07 -70.90 -17.29
CA SER A 44 -82.83 -71.67 -17.17
C SER A 44 -82.06 -71.70 -18.50
N ALA A 45 -82.75 -71.82 -19.63
CA ALA A 45 -82.14 -71.73 -20.96
C ALA A 45 -81.56 -70.34 -21.24
N LYS A 46 -82.28 -69.26 -20.90
CA LYS A 46 -81.79 -67.87 -21.00
C LYS A 46 -80.65 -67.57 -20.04
N ALA A 47 -80.69 -68.11 -18.82
CA ALA A 47 -79.59 -67.99 -17.87
C ALA A 47 -78.33 -68.70 -18.37
N GLY A 48 -78.49 -69.89 -18.96
CA GLY A 48 -77.41 -70.62 -19.64
C GLY A 48 -76.83 -69.83 -20.82
N GLN A 49 -77.68 -69.20 -21.63
CA GLN A 49 -77.23 -68.37 -22.76
C GLN A 49 -76.51 -67.09 -22.29
N ARG A 50 -77.02 -66.40 -21.26
CA ARG A 50 -76.35 -65.22 -20.66
C ARG A 50 -75.01 -65.57 -20.03
N LEU A 51 -74.90 -66.75 -19.41
CA LEU A 51 -73.62 -67.24 -18.87
C LEU A 51 -72.64 -67.51 -20.02
N ALA A 52 -73.07 -68.18 -21.09
CA ALA A 52 -72.26 -68.43 -22.27
C ALA A 52 -71.79 -67.13 -22.96
N ASP A 53 -72.67 -66.13 -23.06
CA ASP A 53 -72.33 -64.81 -23.60
C ASP A 53 -71.37 -64.04 -22.67
N ALA A 54 -71.59 -64.10 -21.35
CA ALA A 54 -70.69 -63.50 -20.36
C ALA A 54 -69.29 -64.14 -20.38
N ASP A 55 -69.20 -65.48 -20.48
CA ASP A 55 -67.94 -66.21 -20.62
C ASP A 55 -67.23 -65.82 -21.92
N LYS A 56 -67.98 -65.66 -23.02
CA LYS A 56 -67.44 -65.20 -24.31
C LYS A 56 -66.91 -63.77 -24.23
N HIS A 57 -67.63 -62.86 -23.58
CA HIS A 57 -67.18 -61.48 -23.37
C HIS A 57 -65.98 -61.42 -22.42
N HIS A 58 -65.97 -62.20 -21.35
CA HIS A 58 -64.83 -62.31 -20.44
C HIS A 58 -63.60 -62.85 -21.15
N ALA A 59 -63.73 -63.94 -21.92
CA ALA A 59 -62.66 -64.48 -22.74
C ALA A 59 -62.12 -63.44 -23.73
N LYS A 60 -63.01 -62.69 -24.42
CA LYS A 60 -62.61 -61.61 -25.33
C LYS A 60 -61.86 -60.48 -24.60
N ARG A 61 -62.32 -60.06 -23.43
CA ARG A 61 -61.67 -59.02 -22.60
C ARG A 61 -60.32 -59.47 -22.07
N VAL A 62 -60.17 -60.73 -21.70
CA VAL A 62 -58.88 -61.32 -21.30
C VAL A 62 -57.91 -61.32 -22.47
N GLU A 63 -58.35 -61.68 -23.67
CA GLU A 63 -57.51 -61.62 -24.87
C GLU A 63 -57.14 -60.18 -25.27
N GLU A 64 -58.09 -59.25 -25.21
CA GLU A 64 -57.82 -57.81 -25.41
C GLU A 64 -56.83 -57.27 -24.36
N ALA A 65 -56.99 -57.63 -23.09
CA ALA A 65 -56.09 -57.23 -22.00
C ALA A 65 -54.69 -57.84 -22.15
N LYS A 66 -54.57 -59.09 -22.61
CA LYS A 66 -53.28 -59.71 -22.94
C LYS A 66 -52.62 -59.00 -24.13
N ALA A 67 -53.39 -58.66 -25.15
CA ALA A 67 -52.89 -57.93 -26.31
C ALA A 67 -52.40 -56.52 -25.92
N GLU A 68 -53.14 -55.83 -25.06
CA GLU A 68 -52.76 -54.50 -24.55
C GLU A 68 -51.55 -54.57 -23.62
N ALA A 69 -51.50 -55.54 -22.70
CA ALA A 69 -50.34 -55.75 -21.84
C ALA A 69 -49.08 -56.03 -22.68
N LYS A 70 -49.21 -56.81 -23.78
CA LYS A 70 -48.11 -57.03 -24.71
C LYS A 70 -47.66 -55.73 -25.38
N ARG A 71 -48.58 -54.87 -25.82
CA ARG A 71 -48.23 -53.55 -26.40
C ARG A 71 -47.50 -52.67 -25.39
N ILE A 72 -48.00 -52.58 -24.15
CA ILE A 72 -47.37 -51.79 -23.08
C ILE A 72 -45.95 -52.29 -22.81
N VAL A 73 -45.71 -53.61 -22.81
CA VAL A 73 -44.37 -54.17 -22.62
C VAL A 73 -43.43 -53.84 -23.80
N GLU A 74 -43.91 -53.89 -25.04
CA GLU A 74 -43.11 -53.52 -26.21
C GLU A 74 -42.82 -52.01 -26.27
N GLU A 75 -43.79 -51.16 -25.90
CA GLU A 75 -43.63 -49.71 -25.78
C GLU A 75 -42.63 -49.38 -24.67
N ALA A 76 -42.78 -49.96 -23.48
CA ALA A 76 -41.84 -49.80 -22.38
C ALA A 76 -40.43 -50.30 -22.72
N ARG A 77 -40.31 -51.34 -23.55
CA ARG A 77 -39.02 -51.83 -24.06
C ARG A 77 -38.39 -50.83 -25.03
N THR A 78 -39.19 -50.27 -25.94
CA THR A 78 -38.73 -49.25 -26.89
C THR A 78 -38.32 -47.96 -26.16
N ASP A 79 -39.11 -47.54 -25.17
CA ASP A 79 -38.79 -46.38 -24.32
C ASP A 79 -37.53 -46.63 -23.49
N ALA A 80 -37.36 -47.83 -22.94
CA ALA A 80 -36.13 -48.19 -22.23
C ALA A 80 -34.90 -48.12 -23.16
N GLU A 81 -35.02 -48.62 -24.39
CA GLU A 81 -33.97 -48.49 -25.41
C GLU A 81 -33.68 -47.01 -25.71
N GLY A 82 -34.72 -46.19 -25.93
CA GLY A 82 -34.59 -44.74 -26.15
C GLY A 82 -33.94 -44.00 -24.98
N ILE A 83 -34.30 -44.32 -23.74
CA ILE A 83 -33.67 -43.77 -22.53
C ILE A 83 -32.19 -44.16 -22.48
N THR A 84 -31.85 -45.41 -22.80
CA THR A 84 -30.43 -45.83 -22.82
C THR A 84 -29.62 -45.12 -23.90
N GLU A 85 -30.20 -44.86 -25.07
CA GLU A 85 -29.55 -44.08 -26.12
C GLU A 85 -29.35 -42.61 -25.72
N GLN A 86 -30.37 -41.99 -25.12
CA GLN A 86 -30.27 -40.62 -24.60
C GLN A 86 -29.21 -40.51 -23.50
N LEU A 87 -29.18 -41.46 -22.56
CA LEU A 87 -28.17 -41.49 -21.49
C LEU A 87 -26.76 -41.68 -22.06
N ARG A 88 -26.59 -42.51 -23.09
CA ARG A 88 -25.31 -42.65 -23.80
C ARG A 88 -24.89 -41.35 -24.48
N ALA A 89 -25.80 -40.70 -25.22
CA ALA A 89 -25.52 -39.43 -25.86
C ALA A 89 -25.16 -38.33 -24.84
N GLN A 90 -25.85 -38.26 -23.71
CA GLN A 90 -25.51 -37.34 -22.61
C GLN A 90 -24.15 -37.67 -21.99
N ALA A 91 -23.83 -38.95 -21.78
CA ALA A 91 -22.54 -39.38 -21.28
C ALA A 91 -21.40 -38.99 -22.24
N ASP A 92 -21.59 -39.13 -23.56
CA ASP A 92 -20.61 -38.73 -24.57
C ASP A 92 -20.37 -37.21 -24.54
N VAL A 93 -21.43 -36.41 -24.42
CA VAL A 93 -21.32 -34.93 -24.28
C VAL A 93 -20.56 -34.57 -23.00
N GLU A 94 -20.85 -35.22 -21.88
CA GLU A 94 -20.19 -34.97 -20.60
C GLU A 94 -18.71 -35.38 -20.62
N VAL A 95 -18.38 -36.51 -21.26
CA VAL A 95 -17.00 -36.94 -21.48
C VAL A 95 -16.24 -35.93 -22.33
N GLU A 96 -16.83 -35.44 -23.43
CA GLU A 96 -16.21 -34.39 -24.25
C GLU A 96 -16.04 -33.08 -23.48
N ARG A 97 -17.02 -32.69 -22.67
CA ARG A 97 -16.92 -31.52 -21.79
C ARG A 97 -15.73 -31.64 -20.83
N ILE A 98 -15.58 -32.79 -20.18
CA ILE A 98 -14.46 -33.08 -19.27
C ILE A 98 -13.13 -33.07 -20.03
N LYS A 99 -13.06 -33.64 -21.23
CA LYS A 99 -11.84 -33.63 -22.06
C LYS A 99 -11.43 -32.21 -22.43
N VAL A 100 -12.36 -31.37 -22.90
CA VAL A 100 -12.07 -29.98 -23.27
C VAL A 100 -11.62 -29.17 -22.05
N GLN A 101 -12.33 -29.31 -20.92
CA GLN A 101 -11.94 -28.64 -19.68
C GLN A 101 -10.57 -29.11 -19.17
N GLY A 102 -10.29 -30.42 -19.24
CA GLY A 102 -9.00 -31.00 -18.88
C GLY A 102 -7.87 -30.50 -19.79
N ALA A 103 -8.10 -30.42 -21.10
CA ALA A 103 -7.13 -29.87 -22.04
C ALA A 103 -6.82 -28.39 -21.74
N GLN A 104 -7.84 -27.58 -21.44
CA GLN A 104 -7.64 -26.19 -21.02
C GLN A 104 -6.85 -26.10 -19.71
N GLN A 105 -7.16 -26.93 -18.72
CA GLN A 105 -6.44 -26.98 -17.45
C GLN A 105 -4.96 -27.33 -17.65
N VAL A 106 -4.65 -28.29 -18.52
CA VAL A 106 -3.26 -28.66 -18.84
C VAL A 106 -2.53 -27.49 -19.52
N GLN A 107 -3.18 -26.72 -20.39
CA GLN A 107 -2.57 -25.54 -21.00
C GLN A 107 -2.28 -24.45 -19.95
N LEU A 108 -3.21 -24.22 -19.01
CA LEU A 108 -3.00 -23.27 -17.90
C LEU A 108 -1.84 -23.71 -17.00
N LEU A 109 -1.78 -24.98 -16.62
CA LEU A 109 -0.68 -25.55 -15.84
C LEU A 109 0.64 -25.43 -16.57
N ARG A 110 0.68 -25.69 -17.89
CA ARG A 110 1.87 -25.50 -18.71
C ARG A 110 2.32 -24.05 -18.74
N ALA A 111 1.40 -23.10 -18.92
CA ALA A 111 1.71 -21.68 -18.92
C ALA A 111 2.25 -21.22 -17.56
N GLN A 112 1.65 -21.68 -16.46
CA GLN A 112 2.13 -21.43 -15.11
C GLN A 112 3.53 -22.02 -14.86
N LEU A 113 3.76 -23.26 -15.30
CA LEU A 113 5.08 -23.91 -15.17
C LEU A 113 6.16 -23.15 -15.97
N ILE A 114 5.84 -22.69 -17.19
CA ILE A 114 6.79 -21.90 -18.00
C ILE A 114 7.09 -20.56 -17.33
N ARG A 115 6.09 -19.88 -16.77
CA ARG A 115 6.27 -18.64 -16.00
C ARG A 115 7.17 -18.84 -14.80
N GLN A 116 6.84 -19.83 -13.96
CA GLN A 116 7.67 -20.19 -12.81
C GLN A 116 9.11 -20.53 -13.23
N LEU A 117 9.29 -21.33 -14.29
CA LEU A 117 10.62 -21.67 -14.79
C LEU A 117 11.39 -20.43 -15.29
N ARG A 118 10.71 -19.47 -15.93
CA ARG A 118 11.33 -18.20 -16.35
C ARG A 118 11.75 -17.35 -15.16
N GLN A 119 10.93 -17.29 -14.12
CA GLN A 119 11.25 -16.59 -12.87
C GLN A 119 12.44 -17.25 -12.15
N ASP A 120 12.43 -18.58 -12.01
CA ASP A 120 13.50 -19.34 -11.36
C ASP A 120 14.81 -19.19 -12.14
N LEU A 121 14.77 -19.35 -13.47
CA LEU A 121 15.95 -19.17 -14.31
C LEU A 121 16.44 -17.72 -14.30
N GLY A 122 15.52 -16.75 -14.32
CA GLY A 122 15.82 -15.33 -14.26
C GLY A 122 16.52 -14.93 -12.96
N SER A 123 15.99 -15.38 -11.82
CA SER A 123 16.55 -15.11 -10.51
C SER A 123 17.93 -15.76 -10.33
N GLU A 124 18.11 -17.01 -10.76
CA GLU A 124 19.40 -17.70 -10.72
C GLU A 124 20.43 -17.03 -11.65
N SER A 125 20.00 -16.56 -12.83
CA SER A 125 20.85 -15.82 -13.76
C SER A 125 21.29 -14.48 -13.16
N ALA A 126 20.36 -13.73 -12.55
CA ALA A 126 20.66 -12.47 -11.89
C ALA A 126 21.59 -12.67 -10.69
N ARG A 127 21.39 -13.74 -9.90
CA ARG A 127 22.28 -14.10 -8.79
C ARG A 127 23.71 -14.35 -9.26
N ARG A 128 23.89 -15.18 -10.30
CA ARG A 128 25.22 -15.44 -10.89
C ARG A 128 25.83 -14.20 -11.53
N ALA A 129 25.03 -13.37 -12.19
CA ALA A 129 25.50 -12.10 -12.71
C ALA A 129 25.98 -11.17 -11.59
N GLY A 130 25.27 -11.12 -10.45
CA GLY A 130 25.67 -10.38 -9.26
C GLY A 130 27.00 -10.88 -8.67
N GLU A 131 27.19 -12.19 -8.58
CA GLU A 131 28.47 -12.81 -8.17
C GLU A 131 29.61 -12.43 -9.14
N LEU A 132 29.40 -12.55 -10.46
CA LEU A 132 30.39 -12.18 -11.48
C LEU A 132 30.75 -10.68 -11.45
N VAL A 133 29.76 -9.81 -11.28
CA VAL A 133 29.99 -8.36 -11.17
C VAL A 133 30.77 -8.07 -9.90
N ARG A 134 30.43 -8.68 -8.77
CA ARG A 134 31.16 -8.52 -7.50
C ARG A 134 32.63 -8.96 -7.62
N ASP A 135 32.90 -10.06 -8.31
CA ASP A 135 34.26 -10.51 -8.57
C ASP A 135 35.02 -9.56 -9.49
N HIS A 136 34.36 -9.01 -10.52
CA HIS A 136 34.97 -8.06 -11.45
C HIS A 136 35.34 -6.73 -10.76
N VAL A 137 34.44 -6.21 -9.91
CA VAL A 137 34.65 -4.95 -9.18
C VAL A 137 35.50 -5.11 -7.92
N ALA A 138 36.01 -6.31 -7.62
CA ALA A 138 37.06 -6.46 -6.63
C ALA A 138 38.39 -5.83 -7.10
N ASP A 139 38.57 -5.62 -8.41
CA ASP A 139 39.70 -4.91 -8.99
C ASP A 139 39.51 -3.39 -8.94
N SER A 140 40.48 -2.68 -8.36
CA SER A 140 40.51 -1.21 -8.25
C SER A 140 40.40 -0.52 -9.63
N GLN A 141 40.97 -1.12 -10.68
CA GLN A 141 40.86 -0.57 -12.04
C GLN A 141 39.43 -0.64 -12.58
N ALA A 142 38.72 -1.74 -12.32
CA ALA A 142 37.32 -1.91 -12.73
C ALA A 142 36.37 -0.98 -11.95
N GLN A 143 36.65 -0.75 -10.65
CA GLN A 143 35.92 0.24 -9.85
C GLN A 143 36.07 1.64 -10.42
N SER A 144 37.31 2.07 -10.70
CA SER A 144 37.59 3.38 -11.29
C SER A 144 36.89 3.55 -12.65
N ALA A 145 36.97 2.55 -13.52
CA ALA A 145 36.31 2.60 -14.82
C ALA A 145 34.77 2.71 -14.72
N THR A 146 34.17 2.17 -13.66
CA THR A 146 32.72 2.29 -13.42
C THR A 146 32.36 3.69 -12.96
N VAL A 147 33.18 4.29 -12.09
CA VAL A 147 33.04 5.69 -11.68
C VAL A 147 33.18 6.61 -12.89
N ASP A 148 34.22 6.44 -13.70
CA ASP A 148 34.49 7.28 -14.87
C ASP A 148 33.33 7.23 -15.89
N ARG A 149 32.78 6.04 -16.14
CA ARG A 149 31.60 5.88 -17.01
C ARG A 149 30.38 6.61 -16.47
N PHE A 150 30.15 6.59 -15.15
CA PHE A 150 29.03 7.34 -14.59
C PHE A 150 29.25 8.85 -14.64
N LEU A 151 30.50 9.32 -14.46
CA LEU A 151 30.82 10.73 -14.66
C LEU A 151 30.57 11.17 -16.10
N ASP A 152 30.85 10.30 -17.10
CA ASP A 152 30.49 10.55 -18.50
C ASP A 152 28.96 10.63 -18.69
N ASP A 153 28.21 9.70 -18.09
CA ASP A 153 26.75 9.68 -18.14
C ASP A 153 26.17 10.95 -17.51
N LEU A 154 26.65 11.37 -16.33
CA LEU A 154 26.26 12.62 -15.67
C LEU A 154 26.55 13.84 -16.55
N ASP A 155 27.72 13.90 -17.17
CA ASP A 155 28.13 15.02 -18.02
C ASP A 155 27.16 15.21 -19.21
N SER A 156 26.60 14.10 -19.71
CA SER A 156 25.60 14.11 -20.78
C SER A 156 24.21 14.60 -20.35
N MET A 157 23.92 14.67 -19.05
CA MET A 157 22.62 15.08 -18.50
C MET A 157 22.48 16.59 -18.34
N ALA A 158 23.55 17.38 -18.52
CA ALA A 158 23.52 18.82 -18.35
C ALA A 158 22.85 19.56 -19.54
N PRO A 159 22.04 20.62 -19.30
CA PRO A 159 21.65 21.17 -18.01
C PRO A 159 20.33 20.55 -17.49
N ALA A 160 20.31 20.15 -16.21
CA ALA A 160 19.07 19.89 -15.49
C ALA A 160 18.54 21.22 -14.94
N ALA A 161 17.22 21.44 -14.97
CA ALA A 161 16.63 22.59 -14.32
C ALA A 161 16.59 22.36 -12.80
N PHE A 162 17.64 22.73 -12.10
CA PHE A 162 17.64 22.71 -10.64
C PHE A 162 17.14 24.04 -10.09
N THR A 163 16.10 23.95 -9.27
CA THR A 163 15.75 24.98 -8.29
C THR A 163 16.15 24.44 -6.94
N PRO A 164 17.12 25.05 -6.21
CA PRO A 164 17.39 24.66 -4.85
C PRO A 164 16.15 24.91 -4.00
N GLU A 165 15.37 23.86 -3.77
CA GLU A 165 14.43 23.80 -2.66
C GLU A 165 15.30 23.68 -1.40
N THR A 166 15.77 24.82 -0.90
CA THR A 166 16.10 24.92 0.52
C THR A 166 14.78 24.79 1.24
N GLY A 167 14.38 23.55 1.52
CA GLY A 167 13.16 23.16 2.20
C GLY A 167 13.10 23.80 3.57
N SER A 168 12.75 25.07 3.61
CA SER A 168 12.33 25.73 4.83
C SER A 168 10.94 25.17 5.10
N GLU A 169 10.83 24.29 6.10
CA GLU A 169 9.55 23.83 6.68
C GLU A 169 8.61 25.00 7.07
N LEU A 170 9.13 26.24 7.04
CA LEU A 170 8.42 27.46 7.32
C LEU A 170 7.33 27.75 6.29
N ARG A 171 6.17 28.15 6.82
CA ARG A 171 5.06 28.68 6.02
C ARG A 171 5.44 30.03 5.40
N SER A 172 4.69 30.45 4.39
CA SER A 172 5.00 31.64 3.57
C SER A 172 5.27 32.92 4.39
N ALA A 173 4.50 33.20 5.44
CA ALA A 173 4.72 34.38 6.28
C ALA A 173 6.04 34.29 7.06
N SER A 174 6.37 33.12 7.60
CA SER A 174 7.62 32.89 8.34
C SER A 174 8.84 32.90 7.42
N ARG A 175 8.71 32.40 6.18
CA ARG A 175 9.77 32.54 5.15
C ARG A 175 10.04 34.00 4.82
N ALA A 176 9.00 34.79 4.58
CA ALA A 176 9.14 36.23 4.32
C ALA A 176 9.73 36.97 5.53
N ALA A 177 9.32 36.61 6.75
CA ALA A 177 9.87 37.17 7.98
C ALA A 177 11.35 36.83 8.16
N GLN A 178 11.74 35.57 7.98
CA GLN A 178 13.14 35.16 8.05
C GLN A 178 13.99 35.87 7.00
N ALA A 179 13.51 35.99 5.75
CA ALA A 179 14.20 36.72 4.69
C ALA A 179 14.46 38.18 5.07
N ALA A 180 13.47 38.89 5.65
CA ALA A 180 13.64 40.26 6.09
C ALA A 180 14.65 40.41 7.25
N VAL A 181 14.71 39.44 8.17
CA VAL A 181 15.70 39.45 9.26
C VAL A 181 17.10 39.14 8.73
N VAL A 182 17.23 38.22 7.77
CA VAL A 182 18.52 37.91 7.10
C VAL A 182 19.03 39.12 6.32
N GLU A 183 18.15 39.80 5.56
CA GLU A 183 18.49 41.05 4.85
C GLU A 183 19.02 42.10 5.84
N LYS A 184 18.34 42.27 6.99
CA LYS A 184 18.81 43.20 8.01
C LYS A 184 20.12 42.77 8.67
N PHE A 185 20.35 41.46 8.82
CA PHE A 185 21.61 40.92 9.30
C PHE A 185 22.75 41.21 8.33
N ASP A 186 22.54 41.04 7.02
CA ASP A 186 23.57 41.34 6.01
C ASP A 186 23.93 42.84 6.02
N GLU A 187 22.94 43.74 6.20
CA GLU A 187 23.20 45.19 6.37
C GLU A 187 24.03 45.52 7.61
N VAL A 188 23.75 44.87 8.74
CA VAL A 188 24.40 45.16 10.03
C VAL A 188 25.77 44.47 10.13
N SER A 189 25.93 43.33 9.48
CA SER A 189 27.16 42.53 9.57
C SER A 189 28.23 42.95 8.57
N SER A 190 27.92 43.68 7.48
CA SER A 190 28.82 43.93 6.33
C SER A 190 30.20 44.48 6.68
N ASP A 191 30.31 45.35 7.68
CA ASP A 191 31.55 46.04 8.08
C ASP A 191 32.04 45.70 9.49
N GLU A 192 31.39 44.74 10.15
CA GLU A 192 31.76 44.34 11.51
C GLU A 192 33.14 43.62 11.58
N SER A 193 33.70 43.51 12.78
CA SER A 193 34.90 42.68 12.99
C SER A 193 34.53 41.22 13.30
N ALA A 194 35.48 40.28 13.15
CA ALA A 194 35.30 38.88 13.55
C ALA A 194 34.91 38.74 15.04
N ASP A 195 35.53 39.54 15.92
CA ASP A 195 35.23 39.55 17.35
C ASP A 195 33.84 40.13 17.66
N ALA A 196 33.42 41.16 16.92
CA ALA A 196 32.07 41.72 17.06
C ALA A 196 30.99 40.73 16.60
N LEU A 197 31.24 39.97 15.53
CA LEU A 197 30.35 38.90 15.08
C LEU A 197 30.26 37.75 16.09
N ALA A 198 31.36 37.38 16.75
CA ALA A 198 31.34 36.40 17.83
C ALA A 198 30.45 36.86 18.99
N THR A 199 30.60 38.13 19.40
CA THR A 199 29.78 38.73 20.46
C THR A 199 28.31 38.79 20.05
N LEU A 200 28.02 39.19 18.81
CA LEU A 200 26.68 39.23 18.24
C LEU A 200 26.02 37.83 18.27
N ALA A 201 26.76 36.80 17.89
CA ALA A 201 26.26 35.43 17.93
C ALA A 201 25.94 34.97 19.36
N ASP A 202 26.81 35.25 20.32
CA ASP A 202 26.60 34.92 21.74
C ASP A 202 25.39 35.66 22.32
N ASP A 203 25.22 36.94 22.01
CA ASP A 203 24.08 37.75 22.42
C ASP A 203 22.76 37.19 21.87
N LEU A 204 22.70 36.90 20.57
CA LEU A 204 21.52 36.33 19.93
C LEU A 204 21.21 34.92 20.45
N ALA A 205 22.24 34.10 20.71
CA ALA A 205 22.09 32.79 21.34
C ALA A 205 21.51 32.87 22.75
N ALA A 206 22.00 33.84 23.55
CA ALA A 206 21.51 34.10 24.89
C ALA A 206 20.04 34.55 24.88
N VAL A 207 19.67 35.41 23.93
CA VAL A 207 18.27 35.84 23.75
C VAL A 207 17.39 34.69 23.26
N ALA A 208 17.84 33.85 22.32
CA ALA A 208 17.11 32.65 21.93
C ALA A 208 16.87 31.74 23.15
N GLY A 209 17.88 31.54 23.99
CA GLY A 209 17.75 30.80 25.26
C GLY A 209 16.74 31.43 26.23
N LEU A 210 16.70 32.76 26.32
CA LEU A 210 15.69 33.49 27.11
C LEU A 210 14.28 33.25 26.58
N LEU A 211 14.07 33.35 25.27
CA LEU A 211 12.76 33.14 24.64
C LEU A 211 12.26 31.70 24.79
N ILE A 212 13.17 30.72 24.81
CA ILE A 212 12.85 29.32 25.12
C ILE A 212 12.40 29.17 26.58
N ARG A 213 13.10 29.81 27.51
CA ARG A 213 12.78 29.73 28.95
C ARG A 213 11.49 30.48 29.31
N GLU A 214 11.22 31.59 28.62
CA GLU A 214 10.08 32.47 28.85
C GLU A 214 9.09 32.40 27.67
N PRO A 215 8.30 31.31 27.53
CA PRO A 215 7.45 31.10 26.35
C PRO A 215 6.35 32.15 26.19
N ILE A 216 5.94 32.81 27.29
CA ILE A 216 4.97 33.91 27.25
C ILE A 216 5.56 35.13 26.53
N LEU A 217 6.83 35.45 26.79
CA LEU A 217 7.53 36.54 26.12
C LEU A 217 7.67 36.24 24.62
N ALA A 218 8.11 35.03 24.27
CA ALA A 218 8.22 34.60 22.88
C ALA A 218 6.87 34.72 22.16
N ARG A 219 5.76 34.31 22.80
CA ARG A 219 4.42 34.42 22.23
C ARG A 219 4.01 35.86 21.93
N HIS A 220 4.25 36.78 22.87
CA HIS A 220 3.93 38.20 22.67
C HIS A 220 4.77 38.85 21.57
N LEU A 221 6.05 38.49 21.47
CA LEU A 221 6.91 39.00 20.40
C LEU A 221 6.52 38.44 19.03
N ALA A 222 6.15 37.16 18.94
CA ALA A 222 5.75 36.50 17.70
C ALA A 222 4.30 36.80 17.24
N GLU A 223 3.49 37.48 18.07
CA GLU A 223 2.06 37.69 17.80
C GLU A 223 1.80 38.51 16.52
N ALA A 224 1.09 37.94 15.53
CA ALA A 224 0.89 38.61 14.25
C ALA A 224 0.06 39.92 14.32
N THR A 225 -0.72 40.10 15.38
CA THR A 225 -1.63 41.23 15.60
C THR A 225 -1.12 42.06 16.78
N GLY A 226 -0.40 43.14 16.52
CA GLY A 226 0.03 44.07 17.55
C GLY A 226 0.66 45.34 16.97
N GLU A 227 0.58 46.44 17.71
CA GLU A 227 1.33 47.66 17.43
C GLU A 227 2.83 47.31 17.43
N VAL A 228 3.44 47.26 16.24
CA VAL A 228 4.87 46.94 16.03
C VAL A 228 5.76 47.77 16.97
N ASP A 229 5.40 49.03 17.18
CA ASP A 229 6.12 49.93 18.07
C ASP A 229 6.09 49.49 19.53
N ALA A 230 4.99 48.89 20.00
CA ALA A 230 4.90 48.37 21.36
C ALA A 230 5.84 47.18 21.57
N LYS A 231 5.98 46.32 20.56
CA LYS A 231 6.92 45.19 20.62
C LYS A 231 8.37 45.67 20.59
N LYS A 232 8.72 46.61 19.72
CA LYS A 232 10.06 47.21 19.70
C LYS A 232 10.41 47.85 21.03
N ARG A 233 9.49 48.63 21.62
CA ARG A 233 9.66 49.19 22.97
C ARG A 233 9.87 48.12 24.03
N LEU A 234 9.14 47.00 23.96
CA LEU A 234 9.32 45.88 24.88
C LEU A 234 10.69 45.23 24.75
N VAL A 235 11.15 44.97 23.52
CA VAL A 235 12.49 44.43 23.22
C VAL A 235 13.57 45.38 23.75
N HIS A 236 13.49 46.66 23.41
CA HIS A 236 14.40 47.70 23.88
C HIS A 236 14.43 47.76 25.41
N GLN A 237 13.28 47.84 26.09
CA GLN A 237 13.26 47.95 27.54
C GLN A 237 13.82 46.71 28.26
N LEU A 238 13.70 45.53 27.68
CA LEU A 238 14.18 44.28 28.28
C LEU A 238 15.68 44.03 28.05
N LEU A 239 16.19 44.40 26.88
CA LEU A 239 17.50 43.96 26.39
C LEU A 239 18.52 45.10 26.24
N ASP A 240 18.09 46.36 26.28
CA ASP A 240 19.01 47.50 26.30
C ASP A 240 20.01 47.40 27.45
N GLY A 241 21.28 47.67 27.14
CA GLY A 241 22.42 47.49 28.04
C GLY A 241 22.78 46.05 28.42
N LYS A 242 22.08 45.03 27.91
CA LYS A 242 22.38 43.61 28.14
C LYS A 242 22.96 42.88 26.92
N VAL A 243 22.65 43.38 25.73
CA VAL A 243 23.17 42.89 24.44
C VAL A 243 23.72 44.08 23.66
N GLY A 244 24.57 43.83 22.66
CA GLY A 244 25.08 44.88 21.78
C GLY A 244 24.00 45.53 20.90
N ASP A 245 24.27 46.75 20.45
CA ASP A 245 23.33 47.58 19.65
C ASP A 245 22.86 46.87 18.37
N ASN A 246 23.76 46.12 17.72
CA ASN A 246 23.46 45.33 16.53
C ASN A 246 22.51 44.17 16.84
N ALA A 247 22.73 43.46 17.96
CA ALA A 247 21.84 42.40 18.40
C ALA A 247 20.45 42.96 18.70
N LEU A 248 20.39 44.11 19.38
CA LEU A 248 19.13 44.80 19.68
C LEU A 248 18.38 45.19 18.42
N THR A 249 19.06 45.77 17.43
CA THR A 249 18.49 46.16 16.13
C THR A 249 17.89 44.97 15.37
N LEU A 250 18.58 43.82 15.39
CA LEU A 250 18.10 42.60 14.74
C LEU A 250 16.89 42.01 15.46
N LEU A 251 16.88 42.04 16.79
CA LEU A 251 15.76 41.56 17.61
C LEU A 251 14.52 42.46 17.46
N GLU A 252 14.69 43.77 17.36
CA GLU A 252 13.59 44.70 17.04
C GLU A 252 13.01 44.43 15.65
N THR A 253 13.87 44.10 14.69
CA THR A 253 13.45 43.71 13.33
C THR A 253 12.67 42.40 13.38
N ALA A 254 13.20 41.38 14.05
CA ALA A 254 12.54 40.08 14.24
C ALA A 254 11.18 40.21 14.95
N ALA A 255 11.04 41.11 15.92
CA ALA A 255 9.78 41.38 16.60
C ALA A 255 8.76 42.17 15.74
N SER A 256 9.25 42.88 14.71
CA SER A 256 8.42 43.71 13.83
C SER A 256 7.80 42.96 12.65
N VAL A 257 8.36 41.80 12.28
CA VAL A 257 7.87 40.97 11.18
C VAL A 257 6.83 39.94 11.66
N ARG A 258 6.07 39.39 10.70
CA ARG A 258 4.96 38.47 10.98
C ARG A 258 5.40 37.01 10.91
N TRP A 259 5.34 36.32 12.05
CA TRP A 259 5.59 34.88 12.14
C TRP A 259 4.29 34.08 12.05
N SER A 260 4.39 32.86 11.50
CA SER A 260 3.26 31.92 11.43
C SER A 260 3.11 31.13 12.72
N LEU A 261 4.22 30.76 13.36
CA LEU A 261 4.26 30.12 14.68
C LEU A 261 5.15 30.92 15.62
N THR A 262 4.91 30.76 16.92
CA THR A 262 5.78 31.32 17.96
C THR A 262 7.19 30.73 17.92
N GLY A 263 7.32 29.44 17.57
CA GLY A 263 8.62 28.77 17.41
C GLY A 263 9.48 29.43 16.32
N ASP A 264 8.88 29.80 15.19
CA ASP A 264 9.60 30.35 14.04
C ASP A 264 10.41 31.63 14.38
N LEU A 265 9.93 32.47 15.31
CA LEU A 265 10.70 33.63 15.80
C LEU A 265 11.98 33.19 16.50
N VAL A 266 11.89 32.18 17.39
CA VAL A 266 13.04 31.66 18.13
C VAL A 266 14.01 30.98 17.16
N ASP A 267 13.49 30.20 16.22
CA ASP A 267 14.25 29.54 15.17
C ASP A 267 15.00 30.56 14.31
N ALA A 268 14.37 31.69 13.98
CA ALA A 268 14.99 32.76 13.22
C ALA A 268 16.10 33.47 14.01
N VAL A 269 15.90 33.78 15.29
CA VAL A 269 16.96 34.39 16.13
C VAL A 269 18.16 33.44 16.23
N GLU A 270 17.92 32.15 16.42
CA GLU A 270 18.97 31.13 16.41
C GLU A 270 19.66 31.02 15.03
N HIS A 271 18.90 31.08 13.95
CA HIS A 271 19.44 31.06 12.59
C HIS A 271 20.38 32.24 12.33
N ILE A 272 20.01 33.46 12.73
CA ILE A 272 20.90 34.65 12.60
C ILE A 272 22.14 34.51 13.48
N ALA A 273 22.00 33.96 14.68
CA ALA A 273 23.14 33.72 15.56
C ALA A 273 24.15 32.73 14.95
N ARG A 274 23.67 31.67 14.29
CA ARG A 274 24.51 30.74 13.52
C ARG A 274 25.14 31.41 12.30
N LEU A 275 24.37 32.22 11.56
CA LEU A 275 24.91 32.98 10.43
C LEU A 275 26.02 33.95 10.86
N ALA A 276 25.90 34.62 12.02
CA ALA A 276 26.94 35.48 12.55
C ALA A 276 28.27 34.73 12.77
N LEU A 277 28.23 33.50 13.30
CA LEU A 277 29.42 32.66 13.43
C LEU A 277 29.95 32.17 12.07
N LEU A 278 29.09 31.88 11.11
CA LEU A 278 29.52 31.48 9.76
C LEU A 278 30.19 32.65 9.02
N VAL A 279 29.63 33.86 9.08
CA VAL A 279 30.25 35.07 8.50
C VAL A 279 31.57 35.39 9.19
N ARG A 280 31.69 35.12 10.50
CA ARG A 280 32.97 35.21 11.19
C ARG A 280 33.99 34.24 10.60
N ALA A 281 33.62 32.98 10.39
CA ALA A 281 34.51 31.98 9.78
C ALA A 281 34.94 32.40 8.36
N GLU A 282 34.03 32.98 7.57
CA GLU A 282 34.35 33.53 6.24
C GLU A 282 35.37 34.67 6.32
N ARG A 283 35.22 35.58 7.29
CA ARG A 283 36.17 36.69 7.50
C ARG A 283 37.56 36.24 7.92
N ASP A 284 37.61 35.19 8.73
CA ASP A 284 38.87 34.61 9.22
C ASP A 284 39.50 33.62 8.21
N ASP A 285 38.91 33.45 7.02
CA ASP A 285 39.33 32.48 5.98
C ASP A 285 39.33 31.03 6.49
N GLN A 286 38.35 30.71 7.36
CA GLN A 286 38.18 29.42 8.03
C GLN A 286 36.87 28.71 7.64
N ALA A 287 36.13 29.22 6.65
CA ALA A 287 34.85 28.66 6.24
C ALA A 287 34.96 27.18 5.80
N ASP A 288 35.96 26.84 4.99
CA ASP A 288 36.22 25.46 4.53
C ASP A 288 36.48 24.50 5.71
N ASP A 289 37.33 24.90 6.66
CA ASP A 289 37.67 24.09 7.83
C ASP A 289 36.45 23.90 8.76
N VAL A 290 35.64 24.95 8.95
CA VAL A 290 34.39 24.84 9.71
C VAL A 290 33.42 23.88 9.04
N GLU A 291 33.23 24.00 7.72
CA GLU A 291 32.37 23.11 6.94
C GLU A 291 32.82 21.64 7.08
N GLU A 292 34.10 21.36 6.83
CA GLU A 292 34.66 20.00 6.93
C GLU A 292 34.44 19.40 8.33
N GLN A 293 34.64 20.19 9.38
CA GLN A 293 34.48 19.73 10.76
C GLN A 293 33.01 19.47 11.12
N LEU A 294 32.08 20.29 10.65
CA LEU A 294 30.65 20.06 10.87
C LEU A 294 30.21 18.75 10.22
N PHE A 295 30.61 18.49 8.97
CA PHE A 295 30.29 17.22 8.28
C PHE A 295 31.02 16.02 8.87
N ARG A 296 32.26 16.18 9.32
CA ARG A 296 32.96 15.15 10.09
C ARG A 296 32.18 14.80 11.35
N PHE A 297 31.64 15.79 12.07
CA PHE A 297 30.86 15.53 13.27
C PHE A 297 29.52 14.85 12.96
N THR A 298 28.85 15.21 11.86
CA THR A 298 27.65 14.48 11.38
C THR A 298 27.93 12.98 11.22
N ARG A 299 29.03 12.62 10.52
CA ARG A 299 29.43 11.21 10.35
C ARG A 299 29.71 10.50 11.69
N VAL A 300 30.26 11.20 12.67
CA VAL A 300 30.48 10.65 14.03
C VAL A 300 29.15 10.37 14.73
N LEU A 301 28.17 11.27 14.63
CA LEU A 301 26.84 11.08 15.21
C LEU A 301 26.09 9.91 14.54
N ASP A 302 26.18 9.79 13.22
CA ASP A 302 25.55 8.70 12.47
C ASP A 302 26.13 7.34 12.87
N GLN A 303 27.45 7.26 13.05
CA GLN A 303 28.13 6.02 13.48
C GLN A 303 27.95 5.72 14.98
N GLN A 304 27.52 6.69 15.79
CA GLN A 304 27.36 6.54 17.24
C GLN A 304 25.96 6.89 17.74
N PRO A 305 24.95 6.02 17.52
CA PRO A 305 23.56 6.28 17.94
C PRO A 305 23.40 6.61 19.43
N ARG A 306 24.25 6.03 20.28
CA ARG A 306 24.27 6.31 21.72
C ARG A 306 24.69 7.74 22.03
N LEU A 307 25.69 8.27 21.31
CA LEU A 307 26.14 9.65 21.47
C LEU A 307 25.04 10.62 21.03
N THR A 308 24.42 10.35 19.87
CA THR A 308 23.28 11.12 19.34
C THR A 308 22.14 11.19 20.35
N SER A 309 21.78 10.06 20.98
CA SER A 309 20.76 10.03 22.02
C SER A 309 21.14 10.82 23.27
N LEU A 310 22.41 10.81 23.69
CA LEU A 310 22.87 11.53 24.88
C LEU A 310 22.92 13.05 24.64
N LEU A 311 23.33 13.49 23.44
CA LEU A 311 23.33 14.90 23.05
C LEU A 311 21.91 15.43 22.79
N GLY A 312 21.00 14.56 22.35
CA GLY A 312 19.57 14.85 22.16
C GLY A 312 18.73 14.82 23.44
N ASP A 313 19.26 14.34 24.56
CA ASP A 313 18.50 14.20 25.81
C ASP A 313 18.22 15.56 26.46
N TYR A 314 17.12 16.19 26.06
CA TYR A 314 16.67 17.48 26.58
C TYR A 314 16.24 17.44 28.05
N SER A 315 16.09 16.26 28.67
CA SER A 315 15.79 16.13 30.10
C SER A 315 17.03 16.36 30.98
N ALA A 316 18.22 16.13 30.43
CA ALA A 316 19.48 16.44 31.08
C ALA A 316 19.82 17.94 31.02
N PRO A 317 20.58 18.49 31.99
CA PRO A 317 21.07 19.85 31.92
C PRO A 317 21.96 20.08 30.68
N ALA A 318 21.77 21.21 29.98
CA ALA A 318 22.52 21.53 28.77
C ALA A 318 24.04 21.55 28.99
N ASP A 319 24.51 22.02 30.16
CA ASP A 319 25.94 22.09 30.46
C ASP A 319 26.62 20.72 30.47
N GLY A 320 25.93 19.68 30.95
CA GLY A 320 26.45 18.30 30.92
C GLY A 320 26.56 17.76 29.49
N ARG A 321 25.58 18.08 28.63
CA ARG A 321 25.63 17.71 27.19
C ARG A 321 26.73 18.46 26.44
N ILE A 322 26.94 19.73 26.77
CA ILE A 322 28.01 20.55 26.21
C ILE A 322 29.38 20.03 26.66
N GLU A 323 29.54 19.61 27.92
CA GLU A 323 30.77 19.00 28.41
C GLU A 323 31.06 17.67 27.69
N LEU A 324 30.04 16.85 27.46
CA LEU A 324 30.16 15.63 26.64
C LEU A 324 30.59 15.96 25.21
N LEU A 325 29.96 16.95 24.57
CA LEU A 325 30.34 17.43 23.23
C LEU A 325 31.83 17.81 23.18
N ARG A 326 32.30 18.62 24.13
CA ARG A 326 33.71 19.02 24.19
C ARG A 326 34.65 17.84 24.38
N LYS A 327 34.27 16.87 25.22
CA LYS A 327 35.04 15.61 25.40
C LYS A 327 35.13 14.78 24.13
N VAL A 328 34.08 14.76 23.30
CA VAL A 328 34.08 14.05 22.02
C VAL A 328 34.90 14.78 20.95
N LEU A 329 34.83 16.11 20.91
CA LEU A 329 35.64 16.93 20.01
C LEU A 329 37.14 16.88 20.38
N GLY A 330 37.45 16.55 21.64
CA GLY A 330 38.80 16.36 22.16
C GLY A 330 39.42 17.63 22.73
N ASP A 331 40.38 17.47 23.66
CA ASP A 331 41.14 18.58 24.26
C ASP A 331 42.19 19.09 23.26
N GLY A 332 41.78 20.02 22.39
CA GLY A 332 42.63 21.08 21.81
C GLY A 332 43.78 20.67 20.89
N THR A 333 43.55 20.75 19.57
CA THR A 333 44.48 21.24 18.52
C THR A 333 43.90 21.09 17.11
N ALA A 334 42.94 20.17 16.90
CA ALA A 334 42.35 19.91 15.58
C ALA A 334 40.93 20.47 15.37
N ALA A 335 40.26 20.97 16.43
CA ALA A 335 38.90 21.51 16.32
C ALA A 335 38.95 23.04 16.19
N ASN A 336 38.29 23.56 15.16
CA ASN A 336 38.11 24.97 14.90
C ASN A 336 37.23 25.58 16.00
N ALA A 337 37.62 26.76 16.49
CA ALA A 337 36.90 27.45 17.55
C ALA A 337 35.46 27.80 17.14
N THR A 338 35.26 28.20 15.89
CA THR A 338 33.95 28.56 15.34
C THR A 338 33.05 27.35 15.13
N ALA A 339 33.59 26.23 14.62
CA ALA A 339 32.87 24.96 14.53
C ALA A 339 32.43 24.48 15.92
N THR A 340 33.33 24.57 16.91
CA THR A 340 33.01 24.22 18.30
C THR A 340 31.93 25.13 18.87
N ALA A 341 32.00 26.44 18.64
CA ALA A 341 30.98 27.40 19.10
C ALA A 341 29.61 27.09 18.49
N LEU A 342 29.55 26.82 17.18
CA LEU A 342 28.33 26.44 16.47
C LEU A 342 27.72 25.14 17.04
N LEU A 343 28.53 24.10 17.25
CA LEU A 343 28.06 22.84 17.83
C LEU A 343 27.56 23.01 19.27
N VAL A 344 28.28 23.79 20.09
CA VAL A 344 27.87 24.10 21.47
C VAL A 344 26.54 24.85 21.50
N GLN A 345 26.39 25.85 20.63
CA GLN A 345 25.16 26.62 20.48
C GLN A 345 23.99 25.73 20.07
N THR A 346 24.18 24.87 19.06
CA THR A 346 23.16 23.93 18.59
C THR A 346 22.73 22.95 19.68
N VAL A 347 23.65 22.35 20.44
CA VAL A 347 23.31 21.42 21.54
C VAL A 347 22.60 22.13 22.70
N ARG A 348 22.95 23.41 22.95
CA ARG A 348 22.30 24.24 23.97
C ARG A 348 20.85 24.56 23.61
N LEU A 349 20.59 24.85 22.33
CA LEU A 349 19.30 25.32 21.83
C LEU A 349 18.48 24.21 21.13
N LEU A 350 18.85 22.94 21.30
CA LEU A 350 18.34 21.79 20.52
C LEU A 350 16.82 21.53 20.65
N ARG A 351 16.13 22.04 21.68
CA ARG A 351 14.65 21.98 21.85
C ARG A 351 13.99 20.59 21.67
N GLY A 352 14.73 19.51 21.89
CA GLY A 352 14.23 18.13 21.74
C GLY A 352 14.30 17.59 20.31
N SER A 353 14.87 18.34 19.37
CA SER A 353 15.25 17.83 18.05
C SER A 353 16.39 16.81 18.18
N ARG A 354 16.54 15.96 17.16
CA ARG A 354 17.64 15.00 17.15
C ARG A 354 18.95 15.71 16.85
N ALA A 355 20.02 15.31 17.56
CA ALA A 355 21.31 15.98 17.46
C ALA A 355 21.98 15.79 16.08
N ASP A 356 21.82 14.62 15.47
CA ASP A 356 22.28 14.31 14.11
C ASP A 356 21.64 15.23 13.07
N GLU A 357 20.30 15.34 13.08
CA GLU A 357 19.55 16.21 12.17
C GLU A 357 19.92 17.69 12.34
N ALA A 358 20.06 18.16 13.58
CA ALA A 358 20.39 19.55 13.85
C ALA A 358 21.81 19.93 13.40
N VAL A 359 22.78 19.02 13.55
CA VAL A 359 24.15 19.23 13.07
C VAL A 359 24.21 19.15 11.55
N LEU A 360 23.48 18.22 10.93
CA LEU A 360 23.39 18.15 9.47
C LEU A 360 22.80 19.43 8.87
N SER A 361 21.70 19.93 9.45
CA SER A 361 21.09 21.20 9.03
C SER A 361 22.05 22.39 9.18
N LEU A 362 22.84 22.42 10.25
CA LEU A 362 23.88 23.44 10.45
C LEU A 362 25.00 23.34 9.41
N ALA A 363 25.45 22.13 9.07
CA ALA A 363 26.46 21.91 8.06
C ALA A 363 25.94 22.34 6.67
N GLN A 364 24.70 22.02 6.34
CA GLN A 364 24.02 22.50 5.12
C GLN A 364 23.88 24.02 5.08
N LEU A 365 23.59 24.66 6.23
CA LEU A 365 23.55 26.12 6.33
C LEU A 365 24.90 26.78 6.03
N ALA A 366 26.01 26.18 6.49
CA ALA A 366 27.36 26.66 6.19
C ALA A 366 27.64 26.67 4.68
N VAL A 367 27.26 25.61 3.98
CA VAL A 367 27.44 25.47 2.53
C VAL A 367 26.53 26.44 1.77
N ALA A 368 25.25 26.51 2.17
CA ALA A 368 24.27 27.40 1.55
C ALA A 368 24.68 28.88 1.68
N ARG A 369 25.32 29.26 2.80
CA ARG A 369 25.81 30.64 3.01
C ARG A 369 26.91 31.02 2.00
N ARG A 370 27.76 30.07 1.62
CA ARG A 370 28.77 30.26 0.57
C ARG A 370 28.17 30.31 -0.84
N GLY A 371 26.85 30.13 -0.97
CA GLY A 371 26.18 29.99 -2.26
C GLY A 371 26.45 28.64 -2.93
N GLU A 372 26.98 27.68 -2.18
CA GLU A 372 27.25 26.34 -2.68
C GLU A 372 26.09 25.39 -2.34
N VAL A 373 25.97 24.29 -3.07
CA VAL A 373 25.00 23.22 -2.80
C VAL A 373 25.76 21.97 -2.34
N VAL A 374 25.27 21.32 -1.29
CA VAL A 374 25.85 20.05 -0.81
C VAL A 374 25.42 18.90 -1.72
N ALA A 375 26.38 18.16 -2.25
CA ALA A 375 26.14 16.88 -2.89
C ALA A 375 26.69 15.74 -2.01
N HIS A 376 25.79 14.93 -1.47
CA HIS A 376 26.15 13.70 -0.78
C HIS A 376 26.44 12.61 -1.83
N VAL A 377 27.69 12.15 -1.88
CA VAL A 377 28.16 11.18 -2.86
C VAL A 377 28.53 9.90 -2.13
N SER A 378 27.90 8.79 -2.51
CA SER A 378 28.23 7.47 -1.99
C SER A 378 28.95 6.66 -3.07
N ALA A 379 30.11 6.10 -2.73
CA ALA A 379 30.92 5.29 -3.63
C ALA A 379 31.48 4.06 -2.90
N ALA A 380 31.81 3.01 -3.66
CA ALA A 380 32.36 1.78 -3.11
C ALA A 380 33.79 1.92 -2.55
N SER A 381 34.53 2.94 -3.00
CA SER A 381 35.91 3.24 -2.59
C SER A 381 36.18 4.75 -2.68
N GLU A 382 37.32 5.18 -2.12
CA GLU A 382 37.73 6.58 -2.19
C GLU A 382 37.95 7.02 -3.66
N LEU A 383 37.44 8.21 -4.00
CA LEU A 383 37.63 8.81 -5.32
C LEU A 383 39.04 9.38 -5.47
N SER A 384 39.61 9.29 -6.66
CA SER A 384 40.86 9.99 -6.97
C SER A 384 40.66 11.52 -6.96
N GLY A 385 41.74 12.28 -6.77
CA GLY A 385 41.67 13.76 -6.81
C GLY A 385 41.13 14.30 -8.14
N GLU A 386 41.46 13.62 -9.25
CA GLU A 386 40.96 13.95 -10.59
C GLU A 386 39.45 13.67 -10.70
N GLN A 387 38.98 12.52 -10.21
CA GLN A 387 37.56 12.16 -10.20
C GLN A 387 36.73 13.12 -9.33
N ARG A 388 37.24 13.50 -8.16
CA ARG A 388 36.57 14.47 -7.28
C ARG A 388 36.41 15.82 -7.97
N THR A 389 37.49 16.32 -8.59
CA THR A 389 37.45 17.59 -9.33
C THR A 389 36.45 17.54 -10.48
N ARG A 390 36.50 16.46 -11.27
CA ARG A 390 35.59 16.25 -12.39
C ARG A 390 34.13 16.17 -11.94
N LEU A 391 33.85 15.45 -10.86
CA LEU A 391 32.49 15.35 -10.30
C LEU A 391 31.97 16.72 -9.85
N THR A 392 32.79 17.52 -9.15
CA THR A 392 32.43 18.88 -8.75
C THR A 392 32.11 19.76 -9.97
N GLU A 393 32.93 19.71 -11.02
CA GLU A 393 32.69 20.50 -12.25
C GLU A 393 31.40 20.09 -12.97
N VAL A 394 31.14 18.79 -13.07
CA VAL A 394 29.93 18.25 -13.70
C VAL A 394 28.69 18.64 -12.90
N LEU A 395 28.69 18.44 -11.59
CA LEU A 395 27.57 18.82 -10.73
C LEU A 395 27.35 20.34 -10.74
N THR A 396 28.41 21.14 -10.73
CA THR A 396 28.30 22.61 -10.85
C THR A 396 27.59 23.02 -12.14
N ARG A 397 27.84 22.31 -13.24
CA ARG A 397 27.19 22.56 -14.53
C ARG A 397 25.73 22.09 -14.57
N ILE A 398 25.44 20.93 -13.97
CA ILE A 398 24.08 20.38 -13.88
C ILE A 398 23.20 21.29 -13.03
N TYR A 399 23.69 21.70 -11.86
CA TYR A 399 22.94 22.42 -10.83
C TYR A 399 23.05 23.95 -10.94
N ASN A 400 23.90 24.46 -11.84
CA ASN A 400 24.20 25.88 -12.06
C ASN A 400 24.50 26.67 -10.76
N HIS A 401 25.10 25.98 -9.79
CA HIS A 401 25.57 26.51 -8.51
C HIS A 401 26.88 25.79 -8.18
N PRO A 402 27.85 26.44 -7.51
CA PRO A 402 29.01 25.73 -7.00
C PRO A 402 28.57 24.57 -6.09
N VAL A 403 29.23 23.42 -6.18
CA VAL A 403 28.85 22.21 -5.43
C VAL A 403 29.97 21.75 -4.52
N SER A 404 29.67 21.61 -3.23
CA SER A 404 30.55 20.95 -2.26
C SER A 404 30.24 19.45 -2.23
N VAL A 405 31.23 18.63 -2.60
CA VAL A 405 31.10 17.18 -2.69
C VAL A 405 31.52 16.51 -1.38
N GLN A 406 30.60 15.74 -0.80
CA GLN A 406 30.85 14.93 0.39
C GLN A 406 30.86 13.46 0.05
N LEU A 407 32.03 12.85 0.19
CA LEU A 407 32.21 11.44 -0.07
C LEU A 407 31.91 10.61 1.17
N ASN A 408 30.95 9.69 1.05
CA ASN A 408 30.75 8.58 1.95
C ASN A 408 31.18 7.28 1.25
N VAL A 409 32.03 6.49 1.91
CA VAL A 409 32.52 5.22 1.35
C VAL A 409 31.67 4.08 1.89
N ASP A 410 30.91 3.45 0.99
CA ASP A 410 30.03 2.33 1.29
C ASP A 410 30.37 1.12 0.40
N PRO A 411 31.08 0.09 0.95
CA PRO A 411 31.44 -1.11 0.23
C PRO A 411 30.24 -1.93 -0.31
N GLU A 412 29.02 -1.72 0.20
CA GLU A 412 27.83 -2.47 -0.24
C GLU A 412 27.37 -2.09 -1.66
N LEU A 413 27.78 -0.93 -2.17
CA LEU A 413 27.38 -0.42 -3.48
C LEU A 413 28.00 -1.19 -4.66
N LEU A 414 28.98 -2.06 -4.40
CA LEU A 414 29.76 -2.87 -5.36
C LEU A 414 30.60 -2.05 -6.35
N GLY A 415 30.12 -0.90 -6.83
CA GLY A 415 30.82 0.03 -7.72
C GLY A 415 29.88 1.08 -8.33
N GLY A 416 30.47 2.03 -9.04
CA GLY A 416 29.76 3.23 -9.49
C GLY A 416 29.63 4.26 -8.37
N LEU A 417 28.71 5.20 -8.54
CA LEU A 417 28.45 6.24 -7.54
C LEU A 417 26.98 6.65 -7.52
N SER A 418 26.51 7.06 -6.36
CA SER A 418 25.20 7.65 -6.15
C SER A 418 25.40 9.08 -5.64
N VAL A 419 24.71 10.04 -6.26
CA VAL A 419 24.75 11.45 -5.87
C VAL A 419 23.37 11.87 -5.40
N ALA A 420 23.28 12.42 -4.19
CA ALA A 420 22.08 13.03 -3.66
C ALA A 420 22.30 14.53 -3.44
N VAL A 421 21.44 15.36 -4.03
CA VAL A 421 21.46 16.82 -3.94
C VAL A 421 20.06 17.30 -3.58
N GLY A 422 19.88 17.74 -2.33
CA GLY A 422 18.54 18.05 -1.80
C GLY A 422 17.63 16.82 -1.85
N ASP A 423 16.49 16.93 -2.54
CA ASP A 423 15.52 15.84 -2.73
C ASP A 423 15.78 15.00 -4.00
N GLU A 424 16.79 15.37 -4.80
CA GLU A 424 17.11 14.67 -6.04
C GLU A 424 18.23 13.64 -5.81
N VAL A 425 18.02 12.42 -6.30
CA VAL A 425 19.02 11.34 -6.24
C VAL A 425 19.30 10.84 -7.65
N ILE A 426 20.57 10.91 -8.05
CA ILE A 426 21.07 10.33 -9.29
C ILE A 426 21.90 9.09 -8.91
N ASP A 427 21.30 7.92 -9.08
CA ASP A 427 21.91 6.65 -8.69
C ASP A 427 22.51 5.90 -9.90
N GLY A 428 23.84 5.77 -9.88
CA GLY A 428 24.63 5.03 -10.85
C GLY A 428 25.18 3.70 -10.36
N THR A 429 24.79 3.25 -9.17
CA THR A 429 25.43 2.13 -8.49
C THR A 429 25.11 0.79 -9.14
N LEU A 430 26.07 -0.13 -9.09
CA LEU A 430 25.90 -1.47 -9.65
C LEU A 430 24.90 -2.31 -8.83
N SER A 431 24.82 -2.08 -7.51
CA SER A 431 23.78 -2.67 -6.66
C SER A 431 22.38 -2.30 -7.16
N SER A 432 22.08 -1.02 -7.34
CA SER A 432 20.78 -0.56 -7.84
C SER A 432 20.49 -1.04 -9.26
N ARG A 433 21.50 -1.12 -10.14
CA ARG A 433 21.34 -1.71 -11.49
C ARG A 433 21.03 -3.21 -11.42
N LEU A 434 21.62 -3.95 -10.49
CA LEU A 434 21.33 -5.37 -10.27
C LEU A 434 19.90 -5.57 -9.75
N ASP A 435 19.48 -4.77 -8.77
CA ASP A 435 18.11 -4.81 -8.24
C ASP A 435 17.08 -4.42 -9.30
N ALA A 436 17.38 -3.43 -10.12
CA ALA A 436 16.57 -3.06 -11.29
C ALA A 436 16.49 -4.19 -12.33
N ALA A 437 17.55 -4.98 -12.49
CA ALA A 437 17.55 -6.14 -13.39
C ALA A 437 16.69 -7.29 -12.83
N VAL A 438 16.76 -7.54 -11.51
CA VAL A 438 15.95 -8.56 -10.82
C VAL A 438 14.46 -8.21 -10.87
N THR A 439 14.11 -6.96 -10.61
CA THR A 439 12.70 -6.49 -10.62
C THR A 439 12.08 -6.46 -12.02
N LYS A 440 12.89 -6.34 -13.08
CA LYS A 440 12.44 -6.39 -14.48
C LYS A 440 12.35 -7.81 -15.04
N LEU A 441 12.61 -8.85 -14.24
CA LEU A 441 12.42 -10.23 -14.68
C LEU A 441 10.93 -10.44 -15.04
N PRO A 442 10.64 -11.04 -16.21
CA PRO A 442 9.27 -11.28 -16.63
C PRO A 442 8.57 -12.28 -15.71
N ASP A 443 7.32 -11.98 -15.37
CA ASP A 443 6.38 -12.90 -14.68
C ASP A 443 6.15 -14.22 -15.44
#